data_AF-A0A8T5UXR5-F1
#
_entry.id   AF-A0A8T5UXR5-F1
#
_cell.length_a   1.000
_cell.length_b   1.000
_cell.length_c   1.000
_cell.angle_alpha   90.00
_cell.angle_beta   90.00
_cell.angle_gamma   90.00
#
_symmetry.space_group_name_H-M   'P 1'
#
loop_
_entity.id
_entity.type
_entity.pdbx_description
1 polymer ?
#
loop_
_entity_poly.entity_id
_entity_poly.type
_entity_poly.pdbx_seq_one_letter_code
_entity_poly.pdbx_strand_id
1 'polypeptide(L)'
;HLPVGYTDDIFTALEMQDELQSRYTGGTVLHGFIGEKLPSKESTKILVKRIAENFKLPYYTITPSFSVCPIHGYLSGEHEYCPKCDAENSFLK
;
A
#
# COMPACT_ATOMS: atom_id res chain seq x y z
N HIS A 1 11.14 -2.08 -13.05
CA HIS A 1 10.53 -1.64 -11.78
C HIS A 1 11.32 -0.49 -11.22
N LEU A 2 10.64 0.47 -10.57
CA LEU A 2 11.28 1.55 -9.83
C LEU A 2 12.01 0.99 -8.59
N PRO A 3 13.12 1.60 -8.16
CA PRO A 3 13.73 1.29 -6.87
C PRO A 3 12.74 1.51 -5.72
N VAL A 4 12.87 0.72 -4.65
CA VAL A 4 12.07 0.90 -3.43
C VAL A 4 12.34 2.29 -2.86
N GLY A 5 11.27 3.02 -2.51
CA GLY A 5 11.37 4.39 -1.95
C GLY A 5 11.73 5.47 -2.96
N TYR A 6 11.66 5.19 -4.28
CA TYR A 6 11.93 6.22 -5.29
C TYR A 6 10.93 7.39 -5.24
N THR A 7 9.66 7.10 -4.94
CA THR A 7 8.61 8.09 -4.73
C THR A 7 7.55 7.52 -3.79
N ASP A 8 6.98 8.38 -2.96
CA ASP A 8 5.85 8.05 -2.08
C ASP A 8 4.50 8.32 -2.75
N ASP A 9 4.49 9.00 -3.91
CA ASP A 9 3.27 9.25 -4.68
C ASP A 9 3.01 8.13 -5.70
N ILE A 10 1.92 7.39 -5.47
CA ILE A 10 1.49 6.29 -6.32
C ILE A 10 1.16 6.74 -7.75
N PHE A 11 0.67 7.96 -7.95
CA PHE A 11 0.33 8.46 -9.29
C PHE A 11 1.59 8.75 -10.10
N THR A 12 2.58 9.40 -9.50
CA THR A 12 3.91 9.55 -10.09
C THR A 12 4.51 8.20 -10.48
N ALA A 13 4.43 7.19 -9.59
CA ALA A 13 4.93 5.85 -9.90
C ALA A 13 4.19 5.19 -11.07
N LEU A 14 2.86 5.36 -11.16
CA LEU A 14 2.04 4.86 -12.25
C LEU A 14 2.41 5.53 -13.58
N GLU A 15 2.51 6.86 -13.61
CA GLU A 15 2.90 7.62 -14.82
C GLU A 15 4.26 7.17 -15.37
N MET A 16 5.24 6.96 -14.49
CA MET A 16 6.58 6.50 -14.88
C MET A 16 6.61 5.06 -15.39
N GLN A 17 5.62 4.24 -15.04
CA GLN A 17 5.62 2.81 -15.34
C GLN A 17 4.58 2.42 -16.40
N ASP A 18 3.57 3.25 -16.66
CA ASP A 18 2.45 2.94 -17.55
C ASP A 18 2.90 2.52 -18.95
N GLU A 19 3.59 3.41 -19.66
CA GLU A 19 4.05 3.10 -21.01
C GLU A 19 5.02 1.92 -21.07
N LEU A 20 5.90 1.80 -20.07
CA LEU A 20 6.90 0.75 -20.06
C LEU A 20 6.24 -0.60 -19.83
N GLN A 21 5.46 -0.74 -18.76
CA GLN A 21 4.85 -2.01 -18.37
C GLN A 21 3.79 -2.47 -19.36
N SER A 22 3.02 -1.56 -19.97
CA SER A 22 2.05 -1.92 -21.02
C SER A 22 2.68 -2.51 -22.28
N ARG A 23 3.98 -2.32 -22.53
CA ARG A 23 4.69 -2.94 -23.68
C ARG A 23 5.10 -4.39 -23.42
N TYR A 24 5.14 -4.84 -22.16
CA TYR A 24 5.58 -6.19 -21.80
C TYR A 24 4.38 -7.10 -21.56
N THR A 25 3.97 -7.84 -22.59
CA THR A 25 2.82 -8.75 -22.54
C THR A 25 3.09 -10.09 -21.84
N GLY A 26 4.35 -10.35 -21.47
CA GLY A 26 4.77 -11.55 -20.72
C GLY A 26 4.38 -11.52 -19.23
N GLY A 27 3.78 -10.42 -18.77
CA GLY A 27 3.34 -10.23 -17.39
C GLY A 27 4.21 -9.22 -16.65
N THR A 28 3.58 -8.14 -16.19
CA THR A 28 4.17 -7.13 -15.32
C THR A 28 3.19 -6.80 -14.21
N VAL A 29 3.70 -6.39 -13.05
CA VAL A 29 2.87 -5.97 -11.93
C VAL A 29 3.46 -4.72 -11.28
N LEU A 30 2.64 -3.69 -11.09
CA LEU A 30 3.03 -2.55 -10.27
C LEU A 30 2.53 -2.76 -8.83
N HIS A 31 3.47 -2.76 -7.88
CA HIS A 31 3.15 -2.82 -6.46
C HIS A 31 3.08 -1.40 -5.88
N GLY A 32 1.87 -0.90 -5.64
CA GLY A 32 1.63 0.38 -4.99
C GLY A 32 1.46 0.20 -3.48
N PHE A 33 2.50 0.52 -2.71
CA PHE A 33 2.42 0.57 -1.26
C PHE A 33 1.85 1.93 -0.84
N ILE A 34 0.80 1.93 -0.04
CA ILE A 34 0.22 3.15 0.52
C ILE A 34 0.62 3.27 1.99
N GLY A 35 1.14 4.44 2.37
CA GLY A 35 1.55 4.73 3.75
C GLY A 35 0.38 4.86 4.73
N GLU A 36 -0.86 4.93 4.22
CA GLU A 36 -2.04 5.09 5.04
C GLU A 36 -2.41 3.79 5.79
N LYS A 37 -2.90 3.97 7.03
CA LYS A 37 -3.62 2.94 7.78
C LYS A 37 -4.84 2.51 6.97
N LEU A 38 -4.86 1.25 6.51
CA LEU A 38 -6.05 0.51 6.04
C LEU A 38 -7.15 1.43 5.46
N PRO A 39 -7.03 1.88 4.19
CA PRO A 39 -7.96 2.83 3.61
C PRO A 39 -9.40 2.30 3.70
N SER A 40 -10.37 3.20 3.84
CA SER A 40 -11.78 2.79 3.79
C SER A 40 -12.09 2.10 2.46
N LYS A 41 -13.11 1.23 2.47
CA LYS A 41 -13.57 0.53 1.27
C LYS A 41 -13.91 1.52 0.16
N GLU A 42 -14.54 2.63 0.51
CA GLU A 42 -14.94 3.71 -0.38
C GLU A 42 -13.72 4.38 -1.01
N SER A 43 -12.71 4.73 -0.19
CA SER A 43 -11.48 5.36 -0.67
C SER A 43 -10.70 4.43 -1.60
N THR A 44 -10.59 3.15 -1.22
CA THR A 44 -9.96 2.11 -2.05
C THR A 44 -10.67 1.96 -3.39
N LYS A 45 -12.01 1.93 -3.38
CA LYS A 45 -12.81 1.83 -4.60
C LYS A 45 -12.58 3.04 -5.52
N ILE A 46 -12.53 4.25 -4.96
CA ILE A 46 -12.27 5.47 -5.73
C ILE A 46 -10.87 5.43 -6.33
N LEU A 47 -9.86 5.01 -5.56
CA LEU A 47 -8.48 4.88 -6.04
C LEU A 47 -8.36 3.86 -7.18
N VAL A 48 -8.89 2.65 -6.99
CA VAL A 48 -8.92 1.60 -8.03
C VAL A 48 -9.59 2.12 -9.30
N LYS A 49 -10.77 2.75 -9.17
CA LYS A 49 -11.49 3.32 -10.31
C LYS A 49 -10.64 4.36 -11.04
N ARG A 50 -10.00 5.27 -10.29
CA ARG A 50 -9.17 6.32 -10.87
C ARG A 50 -7.95 5.76 -11.60
N ILE A 51 -7.30 4.74 -11.05
CA ILE A 51 -6.16 4.09 -11.72
C ILE A 51 -6.64 3.42 -13.02
N ALA A 52 -7.73 2.64 -12.95
CA ALA A 52 -8.27 1.92 -14.10
C ALA A 52 -8.78 2.84 -15.23
N GLU A 53 -9.28 4.04 -14.91
CA GLU A 53 -9.77 5.00 -15.91
C GLU A 53 -8.67 5.85 -16.56
N ASN A 54 -7.52 6.02 -15.90
CA ASN A 54 -6.48 6.95 -16.36
C ASN A 54 -5.18 6.27 -16.83
N PHE A 55 -4.98 4.98 -16.53
CA PHE A 55 -3.76 4.25 -16.87
C PHE A 55 -4.05 2.95 -17.64
N LYS A 56 -3.06 2.48 -18.39
CA LYS A 56 -3.11 1.28 -19.25
C LYS A 56 -2.40 0.08 -18.63
N LEU A 57 -1.80 0.20 -17.45
CA LEU A 57 -1.14 -0.92 -16.77
C LEU A 57 -2.11 -2.11 -16.64
N PRO A 58 -1.72 -3.31 -17.11
CA PRO A 58 -2.60 -4.46 -17.12
C PRO A 58 -2.86 -5.03 -15.72
N TYR A 59 -1.93 -4.82 -14.79
CA TYR A 59 -2.02 -5.38 -13.45
C TYR A 59 -1.27 -4.53 -12.41
N TYR A 60 -1.97 -4.20 -11.34
CA TYR A 60 -1.44 -3.44 -10.21
C TYR A 60 -2.03 -3.92 -8.89
N THR A 61 -1.29 -3.74 -7.80
CA THR A 61 -1.75 -4.02 -6.43
C THR A 61 -1.71 -2.76 -5.60
N ILE A 62 -2.69 -2.60 -4.71
CA ILE A 62 -2.70 -1.56 -3.68
C ILE A 62 -2.51 -2.27 -2.34
N THR A 63 -1.36 -2.05 -1.71
CA THR A 63 -0.98 -2.71 -0.47
C THR A 63 -0.94 -1.70 0.66
N PRO A 64 -1.87 -1.76 1.64
CA PRO A 64 -1.82 -0.91 2.80
C PRO A 64 -0.70 -1.30 3.76
N SER A 65 -0.28 -0.33 4.57
CA SER A 65 0.69 -0.58 5.63
C SER A 65 0.01 -1.21 6.85
N PHE A 66 0.60 -2.29 7.36
CA PHE A 66 0.19 -2.95 8.60
C PHE A 66 1.41 -3.49 9.35
N SER A 67 1.27 -3.64 10.65
CA SER A 67 2.26 -4.24 11.54
C SER A 67 1.70 -5.51 12.17
N VAL A 68 2.56 -6.44 12.57
CA VAL A 68 2.12 -7.71 13.19
C VAL A 68 2.64 -7.78 14.61
N CYS A 69 1.71 -7.91 15.56
CA CYS A 69 2.01 -8.21 16.95
C CYS A 69 1.82 -9.72 17.20
N PRO A 70 2.77 -10.41 17.88
CA PRO A 70 2.61 -11.81 18.25
C PRO A 70 1.38 -12.11 19.13
N ILE A 71 0.89 -11.12 19.88
CA ILE A 71 -0.23 -11.25 20.83
C ILE A 71 -1.53 -10.78 20.18
N HIS A 72 -1.54 -9.59 19.57
CA HIS A 72 -2.75 -8.94 19.06
C HIS A 72 -2.99 -9.11 17.57
N GLY A 73 -2.11 -9.81 16.85
CA GLY A 73 -2.21 -10.06 15.42
C GLY A 73 -1.95 -8.81 14.57
N TYR A 74 -2.71 -8.65 13.48
CA TYR A 74 -2.56 -7.54 12.54
C TYR A 74 -3.01 -6.21 13.15
N LEU A 75 -2.15 -5.21 13.04
CA LEU A 75 -2.36 -3.82 13.45
C LEU A 75 -2.35 -2.94 12.21
N SER A 76 -3.35 -2.07 12.07
CA SER A 76 -3.38 -1.11 10.98
C SER A 76 -2.22 -0.13 11.08
N GLY A 77 -1.49 0.11 10.00
CA GLY A 77 -0.40 1.08 9.92
C GLY A 77 0.95 0.53 10.38
N GLU A 78 1.96 1.38 10.24
CA GLU A 78 3.32 1.12 10.70
C GLU A 78 3.46 1.46 12.19
N HIS A 79 3.93 0.50 12.99
CA HIS A 79 4.17 0.64 14.41
C HIS A 79 5.47 -0.08 14.77
N GLU A 80 6.42 0.64 15.35
CA GLU A 80 7.66 0.05 15.89
C GLU A 80 7.36 -0.81 17.13
N TYR A 81 6.39 -0.38 17.95
CA TYR A 81 5.91 -1.09 19.14
C TYR A 81 4.40 -1.26 19.11
N CYS A 82 3.88 -2.39 19.61
CA CYS A 82 2.46 -2.66 19.61
C CYS A 82 1.73 -1.70 20.57
N PRO A 83 0.84 -0.80 20.07
CA PRO A 83 0.16 0.17 20.93
C PRO A 83 -0.81 -0.49 21.92
N LYS A 84 -1.27 -1.72 21.62
CA LYS A 84 -2.11 -2.51 22.52
C LYS A 84 -1.30 -3.15 23.64
N CYS A 85 -0.13 -3.71 23.34
CA CYS A 85 0.79 -4.22 24.36
C CYS A 85 1.25 -3.11 25.29
N ASP A 86 1.59 -1.94 24.74
CA ASP A 86 2.03 -0.80 25.54
C ASP A 86 0.92 -0.33 26.47
N ALA A 87 -0.32 -0.24 25.98
CA ALA A 87 -1.48 0.08 26.81
C ALA A 87 -1.69 -0.97 27.93
N GLU A 88 -1.65 -2.25 27.61
CA GLU A 88 -1.84 -3.34 28.59
C GLU A 88 -0.75 -3.36 29.68
N ASN A 89 0.51 -3.11 29.31
CA ASN A 89 1.63 -3.07 30.25
C ASN A 89 1.67 -1.79 31.10
N SER A 90 1.02 -0.71 30.66
CA SER A 90 0.97 0.56 31.39
C SER A 90 -0.13 0.64 32.46
N PHE A 91 -0.98 -0.40 32.61
CA PHE A 91 -1.94 -0.54 33.71
C PHE A 91 -1.36 -1.17 34.99
N LEU A 92 -0.04 -1.43 35.05
CA LEU A 92 0.66 -1.85 36.28
C LEU A 92 1.37 -0.69 37.00
N LYS A 93 0.78 0.52 36.98
CA LYS A 93 1.19 1.63 37.85
C LYS A 93 0.11 1.97 38.86
#